data_AF-A0A3N5S435-F1
#
_entry.id   AF-A0A3N5S435-F1
#
_cell.length_a   1.000
_cell.length_b   1.000
_cell.length_c   1.000
_cell.angle_alpha   90.00
_cell.angle_beta   90.00
_cell.angle_gamma   90.00
#
_symmetry.space_group_name_H-M   'P 1'
#
loop_
_entity.id
_entity.type
_entity.pdbx_description
1 polymer ?
#
loop_
_entity_poly.entity_id
_entity_poly.type
_entity_poly.pdbx_seq_one_letter_code
_entity_poly.pdbx_strand_id
1 'polypeptide(L)'
;TWWAWDADWNLHTSALHGSSHYDLPPVLRWFTANIGIHHVHHLASRIPCYRLGEALRAHPELQGVSRLTLKESFGGLRLALWDEDRRRLVGFREARSSAGA
;
A
#
# COMPACT_ATOMS: atom_id res chain seq x y z
N THR A 1 -3.75 -3.85 0.09
CA THR A 1 -4.08 -3.58 -1.32
C THR A 1 -5.56 -3.77 -1.51
N TRP A 2 -6.22 -2.81 -2.16
CA TRP A 2 -7.67 -2.78 -2.35
C TRP A 2 -7.99 -2.41 -3.80
N TRP A 3 -9.00 -3.06 -4.35
CA TRP A 3 -9.53 -2.80 -5.69
C TRP A 3 -11.03 -3.07 -5.68
N ALA A 4 -11.78 -2.27 -6.43
CA ALA A 4 -13.22 -2.40 -6.59
C ALA A 4 -13.65 -1.83 -7.95
N TRP A 5 -14.79 -2.32 -8.45
CA TRP A 5 -15.49 -1.81 -9.62
C TRP A 5 -16.16 -0.46 -9.31
N ASP A 6 -16.43 0.34 -10.36
CA ASP A 6 -16.88 1.75 -10.26
C ASP A 6 -17.97 2.02 -9.22
N ALA A 7 -18.99 1.15 -9.10
CA ALA A 7 -20.11 1.35 -8.18
C ALA A 7 -19.70 1.32 -6.68
N ASP A 8 -18.65 0.56 -6.35
CA ASP A 8 -18.13 0.40 -4.98
C ASP A 8 -16.84 1.21 -4.76
N TRP A 9 -16.39 1.94 -5.79
CA TRP A 9 -15.13 2.66 -5.76
C TRP A 9 -15.22 3.95 -4.93
N ASN A 10 -14.34 4.10 -3.94
CA ASN A 10 -14.24 5.30 -3.12
C ASN A 10 -12.79 5.81 -3.10
N LEU A 11 -12.60 7.10 -3.40
CA LEU A 11 -11.30 7.76 -3.39
C LEU A 11 -10.54 7.58 -2.07
N HIS A 12 -11.22 7.79 -0.93
CA HIS A 12 -10.57 7.71 0.38
C HIS A 12 -10.08 6.29 0.69
N THR A 13 -10.94 5.30 0.44
CA THR A 13 -10.62 3.88 0.63
C THR A 13 -9.49 3.45 -0.31
N SER A 14 -9.54 3.88 -1.57
CA SER A 14 -8.53 3.58 -2.58
C SER A 14 -7.17 4.21 -2.26
N ALA A 15 -7.16 5.48 -1.85
CA ALA A 15 -5.93 6.19 -1.50
C ALA A 15 -5.21 5.53 -0.31
N LEU A 16 -5.99 5.14 0.71
CA LEU A 16 -5.48 4.56 1.94
C LEU A 16 -5.11 3.08 1.83
N HIS A 17 -5.92 2.27 1.14
CA HIS A 17 -5.76 0.82 1.08
C HIS A 17 -5.21 0.29 -0.25
N GLY A 18 -5.20 1.12 -1.30
CA GLY A 18 -4.65 0.79 -2.62
C GLY A 18 -3.13 0.84 -2.68
N SER A 19 -2.48 1.53 -1.74
CA SER A 19 -1.02 1.62 -1.66
C SER A 19 -0.48 1.13 -0.32
N SER A 20 0.79 0.71 -0.30
CA SER A 20 1.46 0.23 0.92
C SER A 20 2.17 1.39 1.63
N HIS A 21 2.05 1.41 2.96
CA HIS A 21 2.84 2.27 3.83
C HIS A 21 4.11 1.56 4.26
N TYR A 22 5.26 1.94 3.70
CA TYR A 22 6.54 1.38 4.11
C TYR A 22 7.02 2.00 5.42
N ASP A 23 7.08 1.17 6.46
CA ASP A 23 7.72 1.53 7.72
C ASP A 23 9.23 1.33 7.60
N LEU A 24 9.90 2.39 7.17
CA LEU A 24 11.34 2.41 6.94
C LEU A 24 12.10 2.96 8.16
N PRO A 25 13.32 2.46 8.45
CA PRO A 25 14.20 3.10 9.41
C PRO A 25 14.58 4.53 8.98
N PRO A 26 14.95 5.44 9.91
CA PRO A 26 15.16 6.87 9.63
C PRO A 26 16.10 7.18 8.46
N VAL A 27 17.19 6.42 8.31
CA VAL A 27 18.15 6.60 7.21
C VAL A 27 17.49 6.38 5.85
N LEU A 28 16.69 5.33 5.72
CA LEU A 28 15.97 5.01 4.48
C LEU A 28 14.80 5.97 4.25
N ARG A 29 14.13 6.46 5.30
CA ARG A 29 13.12 7.52 5.19
C ARG A 29 13.71 8.80 4.63
N TRP A 30 14.90 9.20 5.10
CA TRP A 30 15.61 10.36 4.57
C TRP A 30 16.00 10.15 3.11
N PHE A 31 16.64 9.02 2.79
CA PHE A 31 17.10 8.70 1.44
C PHE A 31 15.96 8.68 0.41
N THR A 32 14.81 8.12 0.80
CA THR A 32 13.63 8.01 -0.06
C THR A 32 12.68 9.20 0.05
N ALA A 33 13.07 10.27 0.75
CA ALA A 33 12.25 11.44 0.99
C ALA A 33 10.82 11.12 1.50
N ASN A 34 10.68 10.17 2.43
CA ASN A 34 9.40 9.68 2.96
C ASN A 34 8.40 9.13 1.92
N ILE A 35 8.86 8.65 0.75
CA ILE A 35 7.97 8.01 -0.23
C ILE A 35 7.19 6.83 0.35
N GLY A 36 7.70 6.19 1.41
CA GLY A 36 6.99 5.13 2.13
C GLY A 36 5.67 5.56 2.77
N ILE A 37 5.37 6.87 2.86
CA ILE A 37 4.11 7.43 3.42
C ILE A 37 3.15 7.85 2.28
N HIS A 38 3.29 7.21 1.13
CA HIS A 38 2.59 7.56 -0.10
C HIS A 38 1.05 7.47 0.00
N HIS A 39 0.51 6.58 0.84
CA HIS A 39 -0.94 6.48 1.06
C HIS A 39 -1.54 7.78 1.60
N VAL A 40 -0.83 8.47 2.51
CA VAL A 40 -1.23 9.80 3.00
C VAL A 40 -1.03 10.87 1.93
N HIS A 41 0.01 10.76 1.11
CA HIS A 41 0.22 11.68 0.00
C HIS A 41 -0.88 11.57 -1.06
N HIS A 42 -1.38 10.37 -1.37
CA HIS A 42 -2.54 10.20 -2.24
C HIS A 42 -3.82 10.78 -1.65
N LEU A 43 -4.02 10.63 -0.33
CA LEU A 43 -5.16 11.22 0.35
C LEU A 43 -5.09 12.77 0.36
N ALA A 44 -3.88 13.33 0.50
CA ALA A 44 -3.65 14.76 0.58
C ALA A 44 -2.37 15.17 -0.20
N SER A 45 -2.48 15.23 -1.53
CA SER A 45 -1.35 15.48 -2.45
C SER A 45 -0.68 16.85 -2.28
N ARG A 46 -1.35 17.77 -1.57
CA ARG A 46 -0.83 19.09 -1.21
C ARG A 46 0.24 19.04 -0.12
N ILE A 47 0.37 17.93 0.61
CA ILE A 47 1.37 17.79 1.67
C ILE A 47 2.71 17.42 1.01
N PRO A 48 3.74 18.27 1.15
CA PRO A 48 5.06 17.97 0.60
C PRO A 48 5.73 16.84 1.39
N CYS A 49 6.62 16.09 0.73
CA CYS A 49 7.17 14.85 1.26
C CYS A 49 7.90 15.00 2.62
N TYR A 50 8.53 16.15 2.86
CA TYR A 50 9.22 16.45 4.12
C TYR A 50 8.25 16.66 5.30
N ARG A 51 6.97 16.98 5.06
CA ARG A 51 5.93 17.10 6.10
C ARG A 51 5.10 15.83 6.30
N LEU A 52 5.22 14.82 5.43
CA LEU A 52 4.46 13.58 5.57
C LEU A 52 4.72 12.86 6.90
N GLY A 53 5.96 12.93 7.40
CA GLY A 53 6.29 12.36 8.71
C GLY A 53 5.60 13.07 9.88
N GLU A 54 5.40 14.38 9.78
CA GLU A 54 4.66 15.18 10.78
C GLU A 54 3.17 14.87 10.72
N ALA A 55 2.59 14.84 9.52
CA ALA A 55 1.18 14.48 9.31
C ALA A 55 0.87 13.08 9.87
N LEU A 56 1.76 12.11 9.63
CA LEU A 56 1.59 10.75 10.15
C LEU A 56 1.72 10.65 11.68
N ARG A 57 2.50 11.53 12.32
CA ARG A 57 2.57 11.60 13.79
C ARG A 57 1.34 12.27 14.40
N ALA A 58 0.78 13.26 13.72
CA ALA A 58 -0.45 13.95 14.14
C ALA A 58 -1.69 13.05 14.03
N HIS A 59 -1.65 12.03 13.17
CA HIS A 59 -2.73 11.09 12.90
C HIS A 59 -2.30 9.62 13.11
N PRO A 60 -2.20 9.15 14.37
CA PRO A 60 -1.80 7.77 14.69
C PRO A 60 -2.67 6.70 14.02
N GLU A 61 -3.95 7.01 13.76
CA GLU A 61 -4.89 6.15 13.04
C GLU A 61 -4.41 5.79 11.63
N LEU A 62 -3.60 6.63 10.99
CA LEU A 62 -3.05 6.41 9.65
C LEU A 62 -1.76 5.57 9.64
N GLN A 63 -1.12 5.36 10.80
CA GLN A 63 0.13 4.61 10.93
C GLN A 63 -0.06 3.10 10.74
N GLY A 64 -1.21 2.58 11.15
CA GLY A 64 -1.53 1.15 11.01
C GLY A 64 -2.03 0.78 9.61
N VAL A 65 -2.44 1.77 8.81
CA VAL A 65 -3.07 1.53 7.52
C VAL A 65 -2.03 1.06 6.51
N SER A 66 -2.28 -0.11 5.94
CA SER A 66 -1.48 -0.70 4.85
C SER A 66 0.01 -0.79 5.17
N ARG A 67 0.36 -0.89 6.47
CA ARG A 67 1.74 -0.92 6.94
C ARG A 67 2.45 -2.17 6.43
N LEU A 68 3.65 -1.97 5.93
CA LEU A 68 4.52 -3.00 5.40
C LEU A 68 5.96 -2.71 5.81
N THR A 69 6.60 -3.69 6.43
CA THR A 69 8.04 -3.64 6.70
C THR A 69 8.82 -4.13 5.47
N LEU A 70 10.12 -3.79 5.40
CA LEU A 70 11.00 -4.33 4.36
C LEU A 70 10.99 -5.86 4.35
N LYS A 71 10.99 -6.50 5.52
CA LYS A 71 10.97 -7.97 5.63
C LYS A 71 9.71 -8.56 5.01
N GLU A 72 8.55 -7.98 5.32
CA GLU A 72 7.26 -8.43 4.76
C GLU A 72 7.18 -8.18 3.25
N SER A 73 7.81 -7.12 2.75
CA SER A 73 7.81 -6.80 1.32
C SER A 73 8.45 -7.89 0.45
N PHE A 74 9.43 -8.63 0.96
CA PHE A 74 10.02 -9.77 0.24
C PHE A 74 9.01 -10.88 -0.04
N GLY A 75 8.00 -11.07 0.82
CA GLY A 75 6.92 -12.02 0.59
C GLY A 75 6.01 -11.62 -0.58
N GLY A 76 5.86 -10.32 -0.82
CA GLY A 76 5.04 -9.75 -1.89
C GLY A 76 5.68 -9.79 -3.28
N LEU A 77 7.00 -10.00 -3.39
CA LEU A 77 7.73 -9.94 -4.67
C LEU A 77 7.25 -10.96 -5.72
N ARG A 78 6.59 -12.04 -5.29
CA ARG A 78 6.05 -13.08 -6.16
C ARG A 78 4.59 -12.86 -6.55
N LEU A 79 3.93 -11.87 -5.95
CA LEU A 79 2.54 -11.53 -6.20
C LEU A 79 2.48 -10.55 -7.37
N ALA A 80 1.66 -10.84 -8.38
CA ALA A 80 1.63 -10.08 -9.63
C ALA A 80 0.22 -9.87 -10.20
N LEU A 81 -0.75 -10.68 -9.79
CA LEU A 81 -2.11 -10.67 -10.32
C LEU A 81 -3.10 -10.41 -9.19
N TRP A 82 -4.22 -9.75 -9.49
CA TRP A 82 -5.35 -9.61 -8.56
C TRP A 82 -6.37 -10.71 -8.86
N ASP A 83 -6.66 -11.53 -7.86
CA ASP A 83 -7.73 -12.53 -7.87
C ASP A 83 -9.00 -11.85 -7.36
N GLU A 84 -9.99 -11.64 -8.25
CA GLU A 84 -11.24 -10.96 -7.92
C GLU A 84 -12.13 -11.77 -6.98
N ASP A 85 -12.21 -13.09 -7.19
CA ASP A 85 -13.04 -14.00 -6.37
C ASP A 85 -12.57 -14.03 -4.92
N ARG A 86 -11.24 -14.06 -4.73
CA ARG A 86 -10.61 -14.13 -3.39
C ARG A 86 -10.21 -12.76 -2.86
N ARG A 87 -10.37 -11.70 -3.63
CA ARG A 87 -10.01 -10.30 -3.33
C ARG A 87 -8.59 -10.16 -2.77
N ARG A 88 -7.60 -10.80 -3.42
CA ARG A 88 -6.20 -10.73 -3.00
C ARG A 88 -5.23 -10.81 -4.15
N LEU A 89 -3.99 -10.38 -3.90
CA LEU A 89 -2.91 -10.59 -4.84
C LEU A 89 -2.45 -12.06 -4.83
N VAL A 90 -2.21 -12.61 -6.01
CA VAL A 90 -1.71 -13.97 -6.26
C VAL A 90 -0.50 -13.94 -7.19
N GLY A 91 0.33 -14.98 -7.12
CA GLY A 91 1.43 -15.17 -8.07
C GLY A 91 1.02 -15.96 -9.30
N PHE A 92 1.79 -15.87 -10.39
CA PHE A 92 1.52 -16.60 -11.64
C PHE A 92 1.37 -18.11 -11.46
N ARG A 93 2.17 -18.70 -10.56
CA ARG A 93 2.10 -20.14 -10.27
C ARG A 93 0.74 -20.53 -9.68
N GLU A 94 0.24 -19.72 -8.75
CA GLU A 94 -1.05 -19.95 -8.11
C GLU A 94 -2.21 -19.75 -9.10
N ALA A 95 -2.19 -18.66 -9.86
CA ALA A 95 -3.19 -18.39 -10.89
C ALA A 95 -3.29 -19.53 -11.91
N ARG A 96 -2.15 -20.08 -12.36
CA ARG A 96 -2.13 -21.23 -13.28
C ARG A 96 -2.69 -22.51 -12.65
N SER A 97 -2.46 -22.77 -11.37
CA SER A 97 -3.07 -23.92 -10.70
C SER A 97 -4.59 -23.77 -10.51
N SER A 98 -5.08 -22.54 -10.38
CA SER A 98 -6.52 -22.27 -10.27
C SER A 98 -7.24 -22.23 -11.62
N ALA A 99 -6.54 -21.92 -12.72
CA ALA A 99 -7.11 -21.92 -14.08
C ALA A 99 -7.11 -23.30 -14.76
N GLY A 100 -6.38 -24.29 -14.21
CA GLY A 100 -6.31 -25.65 -14.73
C GLY A 100 -7.17 -26.68 -13.99
N ALA A 101 -8.00 -26.22 -13.05
CA ALA A 101 -9.01 -27.01 -12.32
C ALA A 101 -10.40 -26.63 -12.82
#